data_AF-A0A944GH58-F1
#
_entry.id   AF-A0A944GH58-F1
#
_cell.length_a   1.000
_cell.length_b   1.000
_cell.length_c   1.000
_cell.angle_alpha   90.00
_cell.angle_beta   90.00
_cell.angle_gamma   90.00
#
_symmetry.space_group_name_H-M   'P 1'
#
loop_
_entity.id
_entity.type
_entity.pdbx_description
1 polymer ?
#
loop_
_entity_poly.entity_id
_entity_poly.type
_entity_poly.pdbx_seq_one_letter_code
_entity_poly.pdbx_strand_id
1 'polypeptide(L)'
;MANNNIGGASGDINDLAGLPKRVNLGQNKKRLSGQVSAGHAHIEGDMALGKRCITALRSSGEFSRATQGFHAYPARLHPEAARLLLEALPGESLGDPFCGGGTLLVEGLIAGRRVYGSDLNPIATLVSTARTALLSPAQLDLLAETCKSVAETAKKTCAEKKPIHLHAAILKYKSWYKTN
;
A
#
# COMPACT_ATOMS: atom_id res chain seq x y z
N MET A 1 -4.11 7.07 42.46
CA MET A 1 -3.35 7.77 41.40
C MET A 1 -1.95 7.18 41.39
N ALA A 2 -1.40 6.81 40.23
CA ALA A 2 -0.04 6.29 40.10
C ALA A 2 0.75 7.19 39.14
N ASN A 3 1.98 7.58 39.50
CA ASN A 3 2.76 8.53 38.73
C ASN A 3 3.44 7.85 37.53
N ASN A 4 3.10 8.31 36.33
CA ASN A 4 3.83 7.98 35.10
C ASN A 4 5.16 8.73 35.07
N ASN A 5 6.25 8.09 35.47
CA ASN A 5 7.60 8.62 35.26
C ASN A 5 8.17 8.12 33.92
N ILE A 6 7.70 8.71 32.82
CA ILE A 6 8.16 8.37 31.46
C ILE A 6 9.47 9.10 31.19
N GLY A 7 10.58 8.53 31.66
CA GLY A 7 11.92 8.99 31.31
C GLY A 7 12.17 8.77 29.81
N GLY A 8 12.17 9.87 29.04
CA GLY A 8 12.41 9.83 27.59
C GLY A 8 13.85 9.46 27.28
N ALA A 9 14.09 8.21 26.87
CA ALA A 9 15.35 7.79 26.29
C ALA A 9 15.42 8.25 24.82
N SER A 10 16.30 9.20 24.52
CA SER A 10 16.76 9.52 23.17
C SER A 10 18.11 8.85 22.90
N GLY A 11 18.47 8.67 21.63
CA GLY A 11 19.76 8.06 21.29
C GLY A 11 20.03 8.00 19.78
N ASP A 12 21.11 8.66 19.35
CA ASP A 12 21.57 8.63 17.96
C ASP A 12 22.20 7.28 17.59
N ILE A 13 21.56 6.59 16.66
CA ILE A 13 21.94 5.23 16.24
C ILE A 13 22.97 5.23 15.10
N ASN A 14 24.24 5.43 15.46
CA ASN A 14 25.37 5.04 14.59
C ASN A 14 25.49 3.51 14.45
N ASP A 15 24.95 2.72 15.39
CA ASP A 15 24.90 1.26 15.34
C ASP A 15 23.85 0.73 14.34
N LEU A 16 24.14 0.93 13.05
CA LEU A 16 23.43 0.32 11.92
C LEU A 16 24.17 -0.91 11.36
N ALA A 17 25.18 -1.40 12.07
CA ALA A 17 26.00 -2.57 11.73
C ALA A 17 25.23 -3.90 11.90
N GLY A 18 24.25 -4.14 11.04
CA GLY A 18 23.50 -5.41 11.00
C GLY A 18 22.13 -5.33 10.32
N LEU A 19 21.53 -4.14 10.19
CA LEU A 19 20.28 -3.98 9.45
C LEU A 19 20.54 -4.03 7.92
N PRO A 20 19.67 -4.68 7.13
CA PRO A 20 19.87 -4.83 5.69
C PRO A 20 19.92 -3.46 5.00
N LYS A 21 21.04 -3.17 4.34
CA LYS A 21 21.16 -2.01 3.45
C LYS A 21 20.23 -2.20 2.25
N ARG A 22 19.53 -1.13 1.88
CA ARG A 22 18.53 -1.16 0.80
C ARG A 22 19.20 -1.55 -0.52
N VAL A 23 18.72 -2.61 -1.17
CA VAL A 23 19.37 -3.17 -2.38
C VAL A 23 19.20 -2.19 -3.55
N ASN A 24 20.28 -1.98 -4.30
CA ASN A 24 20.33 -0.98 -5.36
C ASN A 24 19.61 -1.47 -6.64
N LEU A 25 18.29 -1.25 -6.68
CA LEU A 25 17.38 -1.71 -7.73
C LEU A 25 17.55 -0.96 -9.07
N GLY A 26 18.59 -1.34 -9.82
CA GLY A 26 18.71 -1.13 -11.27
C GLY A 26 18.97 0.31 -11.73
N GLN A 27 20.10 0.55 -12.39
CA GLN A 27 20.51 1.89 -12.86
C GLN A 27 19.64 2.50 -13.99
N ASN A 28 18.60 1.82 -14.48
CA ASN A 28 17.89 2.22 -15.71
C ASN A 28 16.35 2.15 -15.65
N LYS A 29 15.75 3.19 -15.04
CA LYS A 29 14.59 3.96 -15.57
C LYS A 29 14.33 5.16 -14.65
N LYS A 30 14.09 6.35 -15.23
CA LYS A 30 13.90 7.60 -14.48
C LYS A 30 12.72 7.48 -13.51
N ARG A 31 13.00 7.37 -12.20
CA ARG A 31 12.01 7.62 -11.15
C ARG A 31 11.76 9.13 -11.05
N LEU A 32 10.49 9.52 -10.92
CA LEU A 32 10.11 10.92 -10.69
C LEU A 32 10.49 11.42 -9.29
N SER A 33 10.60 10.50 -8.32
CA SER A 33 11.34 10.71 -7.08
C SER A 33 12.82 10.37 -7.29
N GLY A 34 13.73 11.27 -6.90
CA GLY A 34 15.17 11.03 -6.96
C GLY A 34 15.63 9.85 -6.08
N GLN A 35 16.93 9.52 -6.15
CA GLN A 35 17.54 8.54 -5.25
C GLN A 35 17.65 9.11 -3.82
N VAL A 36 16.55 9.04 -3.07
CA VAL A 36 16.54 9.31 -1.64
C VAL A 36 17.24 8.15 -0.93
N SER A 37 18.48 8.37 -0.50
CA SER A 37 19.11 7.55 0.53
C SER A 37 18.30 7.68 1.83
N ALA A 38 18.13 6.57 2.54
CA ALA A 38 17.50 6.62 3.86
C ALA A 38 18.45 7.35 4.82
N GLY A 39 18.05 8.54 5.28
CA GLY A 39 18.85 9.35 6.19
C GLY A 39 18.95 8.78 7.61
N HIS A 40 19.52 9.59 8.50
CA HIS A 40 19.48 9.34 9.94
C HIS A 40 18.02 9.23 10.41
N ALA A 41 17.76 8.32 11.35
CA ALA A 41 16.45 8.11 11.94
C ALA A 41 16.61 8.15 13.46
N HIS A 42 16.13 9.22 14.08
CA HIS A 42 16.03 9.33 15.54
C HIS A 42 14.90 8.44 16.05
N ILE A 43 15.02 7.94 17.28
CA ILE A 43 13.96 7.19 17.96
C ILE A 43 13.72 7.84 19.32
N GLU A 44 12.44 8.04 19.65
CA GLU A 44 11.99 8.52 20.96
C GLU A 44 10.90 7.56 21.48
N GLY A 45 10.88 7.30 22.79
CA GLY A 45 9.92 6.39 23.41
C GLY A 45 10.34 4.92 23.32
N ASP A 46 9.47 4.06 22.75
CA ASP A 46 9.73 2.61 22.68
C ASP A 46 10.82 2.29 21.63
N MET A 47 12.05 2.13 22.12
CA MET A 47 13.23 1.74 21.33
C MET A 47 13.08 0.38 20.63
N ALA A 48 12.27 -0.54 21.15
CA ALA A 48 12.05 -1.84 20.53
C ALA A 48 11.05 -1.72 19.36
N LEU A 49 9.95 -0.96 19.53
CA LEU A 49 9.01 -0.66 18.45
C LEU A 49 9.67 0.21 17.37
N GLY A 50 10.41 1.26 17.75
CA GLY A 50 11.13 2.13 16.82
C GLY A 50 12.09 1.38 15.90
N LYS A 51 12.85 0.41 16.45
CA LYS A 51 13.71 -0.49 15.66
C LYS A 51 12.91 -1.36 14.68
N ARG A 52 11.74 -1.88 15.06
CA ARG A 52 10.84 -2.62 14.15
C ARG A 52 10.33 -1.71 13.02
N CYS A 53 9.86 -0.51 13.35
CA CYS A 53 9.38 0.47 12.38
C CYS A 53 10.46 0.91 11.37
N ILE A 54 11.68 1.21 11.81
CA ILE A 54 12.81 1.55 10.93
C ILE A 54 13.16 0.37 10.01
N THR A 55 13.15 -0.86 10.53
CA THR A 55 13.42 -2.07 9.74
C THR A 55 12.35 -2.25 8.65
N ALA A 56 11.08 -2.13 9.02
CA ALA A 56 9.96 -2.21 8.08
C ALA A 56 10.02 -1.13 6.99
N LEU A 57 10.23 0.14 7.37
CA LEU A 57 10.29 1.26 6.40
C LEU A 57 11.50 1.17 5.44
N ARG A 58 12.58 0.49 5.84
CA ARG A 58 13.76 0.25 4.99
C ARG A 58 13.54 -0.87 3.96
N SER A 59 12.50 -1.70 4.10
CA SER A 59 12.17 -2.80 3.17
C SER A 59 12.25 -2.40 1.69
N SER A 60 12.77 -3.31 0.87
CA SER A 60 12.96 -3.11 -0.57
C SER A 60 13.01 -4.41 -1.33
N GLY A 61 12.55 -4.37 -2.57
CA GLY A 61 12.48 -5.48 -3.51
C GLY A 61 11.24 -5.31 -4.37
N GLU A 62 11.02 -6.23 -5.29
CA GLU A 62 9.69 -6.45 -5.84
C GLU A 62 8.97 -7.47 -4.96
N PHE A 63 7.69 -7.22 -4.65
CA PHE A 63 6.90 -8.08 -3.77
C PHE A 63 5.50 -8.19 -4.36
N SER A 64 5.22 -9.34 -4.97
CA SER A 64 3.91 -9.69 -5.50
C SER A 64 3.24 -10.68 -4.56
N ARG A 65 2.07 -10.32 -4.04
CA ARG A 65 1.27 -11.11 -3.10
C ARG A 65 -0.21 -10.77 -3.30
N ALA A 66 -1.08 -11.75 -3.07
CA ALA A 66 -2.54 -11.66 -3.13
C ALA A 66 -3.09 -10.62 -4.16
N THR A 67 -3.76 -9.57 -3.71
CA THR A 67 -4.39 -8.54 -4.57
C THR A 67 -3.54 -7.27 -4.72
N GLN A 68 -2.35 -7.19 -4.11
CA GLN A 68 -1.49 -6.01 -4.03
C GLN A 68 -1.02 -5.52 -5.41
N GLY A 69 -1.10 -6.36 -6.45
CA GLY A 69 -0.85 -6.05 -7.85
C GLY A 69 -2.05 -5.48 -8.63
N PHE A 70 -3.29 -5.64 -8.16
CA PHE A 70 -4.48 -5.13 -8.84
C PHE A 70 -4.50 -3.59 -8.81
N HIS A 71 -4.38 -2.96 -9.98
CA HIS A 71 -4.31 -1.50 -10.18
C HIS A 71 -3.16 -0.78 -9.45
N ALA A 72 -2.37 0.01 -10.19
CA ALA A 72 -1.21 0.72 -9.63
C ALA A 72 -1.59 2.08 -9.01
N TYR A 73 -1.90 2.11 -7.71
CA TYR A 73 -2.03 3.36 -6.96
C TYR A 73 -0.64 3.96 -6.60
N PRO A 74 -0.43 5.29 -6.65
CA PRO A 74 0.83 5.94 -6.28
C PRO A 74 1.12 5.92 -4.78
N ALA A 75 2.33 6.32 -4.37
CA ALA A 75 2.75 6.54 -2.97
C ALA A 75 2.49 5.40 -1.96
N ARG A 76 2.23 4.16 -2.43
CA ARG A 76 1.93 3.02 -1.57
C ARG A 76 3.10 2.61 -0.66
N LEU A 77 2.77 2.27 0.58
CA LEU A 77 3.61 1.48 1.47
C LEU A 77 4.00 0.15 0.79
N HIS A 78 5.24 -0.31 1.00
CA HIS A 78 5.72 -1.60 0.50
C HIS A 78 5.03 -2.75 1.28
N PRO A 79 4.56 -3.84 0.64
CA PRO A 79 3.75 -4.82 1.36
C PRO A 79 4.52 -5.56 2.48
N GLU A 80 5.82 -5.81 2.30
CA GLU A 80 6.66 -6.37 3.37
C GLU A 80 6.82 -5.39 4.55
N ALA A 81 6.84 -4.09 4.29
CA ALA A 81 6.81 -3.07 5.36
C ALA A 81 5.48 -3.09 6.11
N ALA A 82 4.36 -3.25 5.40
CA ALA A 82 3.04 -3.40 6.02
C ALA A 82 2.95 -4.66 6.88
N ARG A 83 3.44 -5.81 6.39
CA ARG A 83 3.53 -7.07 7.16
C ARG A 83 4.32 -6.89 8.46
N LEU A 84 5.54 -6.36 8.37
CA LEU A 84 6.42 -6.16 9.52
C LEU A 84 5.86 -5.14 10.54
N LEU A 85 5.12 -4.12 10.09
CA LEU A 85 4.42 -3.18 10.98
C LEU A 85 3.22 -3.84 11.69
N LEU A 86 2.48 -4.72 11.01
CA LEU A 86 1.39 -5.47 11.63
C LEU A 86 1.90 -6.50 12.64
N GLU A 87 3.02 -7.15 12.38
CA GLU A 87 3.70 -8.03 13.36
C GLU A 87 4.28 -7.24 14.54
N ALA A 88 4.64 -5.97 14.34
CA ALA A 88 5.17 -5.10 15.39
C ALA A 88 4.11 -4.53 16.35
N LEU A 89 2.82 -4.61 16.01
CA LEU A 89 1.70 -3.95 16.70
C LEU A 89 0.61 -4.97 17.12
N PRO A 90 0.19 -5.02 18.39
CA PRO A 90 -0.83 -5.97 18.85
C PRO A 90 -2.25 -5.67 18.28
N GLY A 91 -3.19 -6.56 18.56
CA GLY A 91 -4.63 -6.34 18.35
C GLY A 91 -5.27 -7.06 17.16
N GLU A 92 -6.57 -7.34 17.29
CA GLU A 92 -7.38 -8.05 16.28
C GLU A 92 -7.93 -7.15 15.16
N SER A 93 -7.90 -5.83 15.35
CA SER A 93 -8.44 -4.85 14.41
C SER A 93 -7.33 -3.95 13.86
N LEU A 94 -7.54 -3.42 12.65
CA LEU A 94 -6.67 -2.45 11.98
C LEU A 94 -7.52 -1.29 11.47
N GLY A 95 -7.14 -0.05 11.80
CA GLY A 95 -7.70 1.16 11.20
C GLY A 95 -6.63 1.93 10.43
N ASP A 96 -6.89 2.25 9.17
CA ASP A 96 -6.01 3.07 8.33
C ASP A 96 -6.78 4.28 7.77
N PRO A 97 -6.58 5.49 8.34
CA PRO A 97 -7.35 6.68 7.94
C PRO A 97 -6.93 7.27 6.59
N PHE A 98 -5.81 6.81 6.01
CA PHE A 98 -5.23 7.31 4.76
C PHE A 98 -4.83 6.14 3.84
N CYS A 99 -5.75 5.18 3.69
CA CYS A 99 -5.41 3.83 3.24
C CYS A 99 -4.91 3.72 1.79
N GLY A 100 -5.11 4.73 0.95
CA GLY A 100 -4.61 4.78 -0.42
C GLY A 100 -5.06 3.57 -1.25
N GLY A 101 -4.09 2.88 -1.86
CA GLY A 101 -4.33 1.61 -2.55
C GLY A 101 -4.55 0.41 -1.62
N GLY A 102 -4.86 0.60 -0.35
CA GLY A 102 -5.24 -0.44 0.61
C GLY A 102 -4.15 -1.45 0.99
N THR A 103 -2.85 -1.19 0.74
CA THR A 103 -1.79 -2.20 0.99
C THR A 103 -1.82 -2.71 2.44
N LEU A 104 -1.95 -1.82 3.42
CA LEU A 104 -1.96 -2.18 4.84
C LEU A 104 -3.24 -2.97 5.21
N LEU A 105 -4.39 -2.63 4.60
CA LEU A 105 -5.65 -3.36 4.76
C LEU A 105 -5.56 -4.79 4.23
N VAL A 106 -4.90 -5.01 3.08
CA VAL A 106 -4.77 -6.35 2.51
C VAL A 106 -3.83 -7.24 3.33
N GLU A 107 -2.69 -6.72 3.78
CA GLU A 107 -1.84 -7.48 4.72
C GLU A 107 -2.55 -7.71 6.07
N GLY A 108 -3.40 -6.77 6.50
CA GLY A 108 -4.26 -6.92 7.70
C GLY A 108 -5.27 -8.06 7.58
N LEU A 109 -5.96 -8.19 6.44
CA LEU A 109 -6.85 -9.32 6.15
C LEU A 109 -6.09 -10.65 6.16
N ILE A 110 -4.89 -10.68 5.57
CA ILE A 110 -4.06 -11.90 5.53
C ILE A 110 -3.54 -12.26 6.94
N ALA A 111 -3.29 -11.26 7.80
CA ALA A 111 -3.00 -11.43 9.21
C ALA A 111 -4.24 -11.76 10.08
N GLY A 112 -5.40 -12.06 9.46
CA GLY A 112 -6.63 -12.43 10.16
C GLY A 112 -7.34 -11.28 10.89
N ARG A 113 -6.97 -10.02 10.64
CA ARG A 113 -7.52 -8.86 11.35
C ARG A 113 -8.79 -8.33 10.69
N ARG A 114 -9.66 -7.72 11.51
CA ARG A 114 -10.78 -6.89 11.04
C ARG A 114 -10.23 -5.55 10.57
N VAL A 115 -10.33 -5.25 9.29
CA VAL A 115 -9.72 -4.05 8.70
C VAL A 115 -10.75 -2.97 8.37
N TYR A 116 -10.39 -1.71 8.66
CA TYR A 116 -11.18 -0.52 8.40
C TYR A 116 -10.29 0.50 7.72
N GLY A 117 -10.77 1.11 6.63
CA GLY A 117 -9.99 2.07 5.85
C GLY A 117 -10.82 3.26 5.41
N SER A 118 -10.22 4.45 5.44
CA SER A 118 -10.75 5.64 4.77
C SER A 118 -9.65 6.27 3.91
N ASP A 119 -10.06 7.08 2.94
CA ASP A 119 -9.19 8.00 2.22
C ASP A 119 -10.05 9.16 1.69
N LEU A 120 -9.48 10.37 1.58
CA LEU A 120 -10.14 11.51 0.97
C LEU A 120 -10.10 11.45 -0.57
N ASN A 121 -9.16 10.69 -1.16
CA ASN A 121 -9.10 10.45 -2.60
C ASN A 121 -10.16 9.41 -3.01
N PRO A 122 -11.29 9.93 -3.52
CA PRO A 122 -12.23 9.36 -4.39
C PRO A 122 -11.70 7.80 -4.91
N ILE A 123 -10.67 7.73 -5.77
CA ILE A 123 -10.16 6.52 -6.44
C ILE A 123 -9.44 5.58 -5.48
N ALA A 124 -8.83 6.08 -4.41
CA ALA A 124 -8.20 5.25 -3.38
C ALA A 124 -9.23 4.33 -2.72
N THR A 125 -10.41 4.86 -2.37
CA THR A 125 -11.50 4.07 -1.78
C THR A 125 -12.00 2.96 -2.72
N LEU A 126 -12.08 3.23 -4.02
CA LEU A 126 -12.45 2.24 -5.04
C LEU A 126 -11.38 1.16 -5.20
N VAL A 127 -10.09 1.55 -5.26
CA VAL A 127 -8.97 0.62 -5.45
C VAL A 127 -8.75 -0.24 -4.21
N SER A 128 -8.80 0.34 -3.01
CA SER A 128 -8.71 -0.42 -1.76
C SER A 128 -9.86 -1.42 -1.64
N THR A 129 -11.12 -1.00 -1.85
CA THR A 129 -12.29 -1.89 -1.86
C THR A 129 -12.15 -3.05 -2.84
N ALA A 130 -11.68 -2.79 -4.06
CA ALA A 130 -11.48 -3.83 -5.07
C ALA A 130 -10.36 -4.84 -4.68
N ARG A 131 -9.41 -4.43 -3.82
CA ARG A 131 -8.31 -5.27 -3.34
C ARG A 131 -8.65 -6.02 -2.05
N THR A 132 -9.50 -5.47 -1.19
CA THR A 132 -9.98 -6.11 0.05
C THR A 132 -11.22 -6.98 -0.15
N ALA A 133 -11.77 -7.03 -1.37
CA ALA A 133 -12.92 -7.85 -1.73
C ALA A 133 -12.66 -9.35 -1.50
N LEU A 134 -13.36 -9.92 -0.52
CA LEU A 134 -13.42 -11.37 -0.31
C LEU A 134 -14.51 -11.95 -1.22
N LEU A 135 -14.10 -12.73 -2.22
CA LEU A 135 -14.98 -13.30 -3.25
C LEU A 135 -15.12 -14.81 -3.08
N SER A 136 -16.35 -15.30 -3.23
CA SER A 136 -16.62 -16.75 -3.35
C SER A 136 -16.10 -17.32 -4.69
N PRO A 137 -15.90 -18.64 -4.81
CA PRO A 137 -15.42 -19.27 -6.06
C PRO A 137 -16.22 -18.83 -7.30
N ALA A 138 -17.56 -18.88 -7.24
CA ALA A 138 -18.42 -18.46 -8.35
C ALA A 138 -18.27 -16.96 -8.72
N GLN A 139 -17.92 -16.09 -7.76
CA GLN A 139 -17.61 -14.69 -8.03
C GLN A 139 -16.21 -14.52 -8.64
N LEU A 140 -15.24 -15.39 -8.30
CA LEU A 140 -13.93 -15.42 -8.93
C LEU A 140 -14.02 -15.92 -10.38
N ASP A 141 -14.83 -16.95 -10.64
CA ASP A 141 -15.11 -17.45 -12.00
C ASP A 141 -15.77 -16.36 -12.87
N LEU A 142 -16.80 -15.69 -12.34
CA LEU A 142 -17.47 -14.57 -13.01
C LEU A 142 -16.52 -13.39 -13.25
N LEU A 143 -15.64 -13.06 -12.29
CA LEU A 143 -14.61 -12.03 -12.45
C LEU A 143 -13.62 -12.41 -13.55
N ALA A 144 -13.13 -13.66 -13.56
CA ALA A 144 -12.19 -14.14 -14.56
C ALA A 144 -12.79 -14.09 -15.97
N GLU A 145 -14.04 -14.51 -16.15
CA GLU A 145 -14.74 -14.45 -17.44
C GLU A 145 -15.01 -12.99 -17.88
N THR A 146 -15.43 -12.13 -16.94
CA THR A 146 -15.58 -10.69 -17.20
C THR A 146 -14.25 -10.07 -17.64
N CYS A 147 -13.13 -10.43 -17.02
CA CYS A 147 -11.80 -9.97 -17.42
C CYS A 147 -11.40 -10.45 -18.82
N LYS A 148 -11.73 -11.68 -19.23
CA LYS A 148 -11.51 -12.16 -20.62
C LYS A 148 -12.31 -11.32 -21.61
N SER A 149 -13.62 -11.18 -21.38
CA SER A 149 -14.54 -10.42 -22.24
C SER A 149 -14.13 -8.95 -22.41
N VAL A 150 -13.74 -8.30 -21.31
CA VAL A 150 -13.19 -6.94 -21.33
C VAL A 150 -11.87 -6.87 -22.12
N ALA A 151 -10.95 -7.83 -21.92
CA ALA A 151 -9.67 -7.85 -22.63
C ALA A 151 -9.83 -8.09 -24.14
N GLU A 152 -10.77 -8.95 -24.56
CA GLU A 152 -11.12 -9.12 -25.97
C GLU A 152 -11.76 -7.87 -26.58
N THR A 153 -12.70 -7.25 -25.86
CA THR A 153 -13.37 -6.03 -26.30
C THR A 153 -12.36 -4.89 -26.47
N ALA A 154 -11.41 -4.76 -25.55
CA ALA A 154 -10.31 -3.81 -25.65
C ALA A 154 -9.40 -4.08 -26.86
N LYS A 155 -9.00 -5.35 -27.11
CA LYS A 155 -8.22 -5.73 -28.30
C LYS A 155 -8.93 -5.33 -29.60
N LYS A 156 -10.22 -5.65 -29.72
CA LYS A 156 -11.06 -5.31 -30.89
C LYS A 156 -11.14 -3.78 -31.07
N THR A 157 -11.47 -3.06 -30.00
CA THR A 157 -11.57 -1.58 -30.00
C THR A 157 -10.27 -0.89 -30.43
N CYS A 158 -9.12 -1.36 -29.93
CA CYS A 158 -7.80 -0.83 -30.31
C CYS A 158 -7.43 -1.14 -31.77
N ALA A 159 -7.73 -2.33 -32.28
CA ALA A 159 -7.49 -2.69 -33.67
C ALA A 159 -8.37 -1.86 -34.63
N GLU A 160 -9.62 -1.63 -34.27
CA GLU A 160 -10.59 -0.83 -35.02
C GLU A 160 -10.39 0.70 -34.87
N LYS A 161 -9.46 1.13 -34.01
CA LYS A 161 -9.17 2.54 -33.66
C LYS A 161 -10.41 3.34 -33.21
N LYS A 162 -11.42 2.67 -32.64
CA LYS A 162 -12.66 3.33 -32.19
C LYS A 162 -12.39 4.24 -30.98
N PRO A 163 -13.04 5.42 -30.88
CA PRO A 163 -12.89 6.30 -29.72
C PRO A 163 -13.42 5.62 -28.45
N ILE A 164 -12.60 5.62 -27.39
CA ILE A 164 -12.97 5.01 -26.11
C ILE A 164 -13.80 6.01 -25.31
N HIS A 165 -15.10 5.75 -25.21
CA HIS A 165 -16.00 6.47 -24.30
C HIS A 165 -15.91 5.87 -22.90
N LEU A 166 -15.41 6.63 -21.93
CA LEU A 166 -15.40 6.21 -20.52
C LEU A 166 -16.83 6.14 -19.99
N HIS A 167 -17.16 5.06 -19.28
CA HIS A 167 -18.46 4.87 -18.66
C HIS A 167 -18.81 6.03 -17.69
N ALA A 168 -20.07 6.44 -17.63
CA ALA A 168 -20.51 7.61 -16.87
C ALA A 168 -20.13 7.56 -15.38
N ALA A 169 -20.09 6.36 -14.78
CA ALA A 169 -19.63 6.17 -13.39
C ALA A 169 -18.14 6.55 -13.20
N ILE A 170 -17.28 6.33 -14.21
CA ILE A 170 -15.87 6.71 -14.18
C ILE A 170 -15.71 8.21 -14.41
N LEU A 171 -16.55 8.81 -15.29
CA LEU A 171 -16.51 10.24 -15.58
C LEU A 171 -16.78 11.11 -14.34
N LYS A 172 -17.58 10.64 -13.37
CA LYS A 172 -17.78 11.30 -12.07
C LYS A 172 -16.47 11.57 -11.31
N TYR A 173 -15.43 10.80 -11.58
CA TYR A 173 -14.14 10.83 -10.88
C TYR A 173 -13.01 11.40 -11.73
N LYS A 174 -13.31 11.93 -12.93
CA LYS A 174 -12.32 12.46 -13.89
C LYS A 174 -11.58 13.71 -13.39
N SER A 175 -12.11 14.39 -12.38
CA SER A 175 -11.46 15.47 -11.65
C SER A 175 -11.90 15.47 -10.18
N TRP A 176 -11.07 14.92 -9.28
CA TRP A 176 -11.27 15.05 -7.82
C TRP A 176 -10.71 16.39 -7.32
N TYR A 177 -9.60 16.84 -7.91
CA TYR A 177 -9.07 18.18 -7.73
C TYR A 177 -9.77 19.15 -8.69
N LYS A 178 -10.86 19.77 -8.22
CA LYS A 178 -11.28 21.05 -8.80
C LYS A 178 -10.16 22.07 -8.56
N THR A 179 -9.38 22.34 -9.60
CA THR A 179 -8.66 23.60 -9.71
C THR A 179 -9.69 24.69 -9.90
N ASN A 180 -9.89 25.51 -8.86
CA ASN A 180 -10.61 26.78 -8.95
C ASN A 180 -9.79 27.80 -9.75
#